data_AF-R6D216-F1
#
_entry.id   AF-R6D216-F1
#
_cell.length_a   1.000
_cell.length_b   1.000
_cell.length_c   1.000
_cell.angle_alpha   90.00
_cell.angle_beta   90.00
_cell.angle_gamma   90.00
#
_symmetry.space_group_name_H-M   'P 1'
#
loop_
_entity.id
_entity.type
_entity.pdbx_description
1 polymer ?
#
loop_
_entity_poly.entity_id
_entity_poly.type
_entity_poly.pdbx_seq_one_letter_code
_entity_poly.pdbx_strand_id
1 'polypeptide(L)' 'MGIIIRQENSTELSVICNLIEKAFADMPESDHQEHHLVDRLHIPIHIYRNCH' A
#
# COMPACT_ATOMS: atom_id res chain seq x y z
N MET A 1 23.85 5.50 -8.95
CA MET A 1 22.52 4.87 -8.79
C MET A 1 21.67 5.84 -7.98
N GLY A 2 20.68 6.48 -8.58
CA GLY A 2 19.82 7.44 -7.88
C GLY A 2 18.58 6.74 -7.35
N ILE A 3 18.37 6.75 -6.04
CA ILE A 3 17.11 6.33 -5.45
C ILE A 3 16.14 7.50 -5.63
N ILE A 4 15.02 7.26 -6.31
CA ILE A 4 13.96 8.25 -6.50
C ILE A 4 12.82 7.86 -5.58
N ILE A 5 12.57 8.69 -4.56
CA ILE A 5 11.43 8.54 -3.65
C ILE A 5 10.33 9.46 -4.17
N ARG A 6 9.15 8.90 -4.43
CA ARG A 6 7.97 9.61 -4.93
C ARG A 6 6.69 9.00 -4.37
N GLN A 7 5.59 9.74 -4.44
CA GLN A 7 4.27 9.19 -4.17
C GLN A 7 3.90 8.13 -5.20
N GLU A 8 3.24 7.06 -4.75
CA GLU A 8 2.79 5.95 -5.58
C GLU A 8 1.72 6.39 -6.60
N ASN A 9 1.72 5.74 -7.77
CA ASN A 9 0.63 5.82 -8.73
C ASN A 9 -0.34 4.64 -8.51
N SER A 10 -1.64 4.83 -8.78
CA SER A 10 -2.66 3.78 -8.63
C SER A 10 -2.41 2.56 -9.54
N THR A 11 -1.69 2.73 -10.64
CA THR A 11 -1.27 1.62 -11.52
C THR A 11 -0.19 0.73 -10.89
N GLU A 12 0.49 1.20 -9.84
CA GLU A 12 1.59 0.52 -9.17
C GLU A 12 1.11 -0.28 -7.95
N LEU A 13 -0.18 -0.17 -7.58
CA LEU A 13 -0.76 -0.80 -6.39
C LEU A 13 -0.49 -2.31 -6.33
N SER A 14 -0.68 -3.03 -7.45
CA SER A 14 -0.43 -4.48 -7.50
C SER A 14 1.05 -4.84 -7.26
N VAL A 15 1.97 -4.00 -7.73
CA VAL A 15 3.42 -4.21 -7.53
C VAL A 15 3.78 -3.94 -6.07
N ILE A 16 3.18 -2.91 -5.47
CA ILE A 16 3.39 -2.52 -4.07
C ILE A 16 2.86 -3.60 -3.12
N CYS A 17 1.64 -4.12 -3.34
CA CYS A 17 1.09 -5.21 -2.53
C CYS A 17 1.98 -6.46 -2.56
N ASN A 18 2.46 -6.87 -3.74
CA ASN A 18 3.38 -8.02 -3.87
C ASN A 18 4.73 -7.79 -3.17
N LEU A 19 5.25 -6.56 -3.16
CA LEU A 19 6.48 -6.23 -2.44
C LEU A 19 6.28 -6.28 -0.91
N ILE A 20 5.13 -5.81 -0.44
CA ILE A 20 4.75 -5.88 0.97
C ILE A 20 4.61 -7.34 1.39
N GLU A 21 3.84 -8.15 0.67
CA GLU A 21 3.68 -9.59 0.94
C GLU A 21 5.04 -10.29 1.06
N LYS A 22 5.97 -10.02 0.15
CA LYS A 22 7.32 -10.60 0.20
C LYS A 22 8.17 -10.08 1.35
N ALA A 23 8.07 -8.80 1.70
CA ALA A 23 8.83 -8.21 2.78
C ALA A 23 8.40 -8.75 4.16
N PHE A 24 7.12 -9.09 4.29
CA PHE A 24 6.54 -9.62 5.52
C PHE A 24 6.41 -11.16 5.54
N ALA A 25 6.71 -11.86 4.44
CA ALA A 25 6.54 -13.31 4.33
C ALA A 25 7.30 -14.13 5.38
N ASP A 26 8.50 -13.68 5.76
CA ASP A 26 9.37 -14.37 6.72
C ASP A 26 9.33 -13.74 8.12
N MET A 27 8.38 -12.83 8.37
CA MET A 27 8.21 -12.19 9.68
C MET A 27 7.20 -12.99 10.52
N PRO A 28 7.64 -13.74 11.54
CA PRO A 28 6.75 -14.60 12.32
C PRO A 28 5.72 -13.83 13.15
N GLU A 29 5.95 -12.53 13.39
CA GLU A 29 5.00 -11.62 14.05
C GLU A 29 3.99 -10.97 13.07
N SER A 30 4.17 -11.14 11.77
CA SER A 30 3.24 -10.63 10.75
C SER A 30 2.02 -11.54 10.66
N ASP A 31 0.84 -10.94 10.50
CA ASP A 31 -0.39 -11.66 10.18
C ASP A 31 -0.59 -11.83 8.67
N HIS A 32 0.39 -11.38 7.88
CA HIS A 32 0.41 -11.33 6.40
C HIS A 32 -0.78 -10.59 5.77
N GLN A 33 -1.48 -9.74 6.54
CA GLN A 33 -2.65 -8.98 6.10
C GLN A 33 -2.34 -7.50 5.84
N GLU A 34 -1.08 -7.11 5.83
CA GLU A 34 -0.67 -5.71 5.64
C GLU A 34 -1.12 -5.16 4.28
N HIS A 35 -1.24 -6.01 3.26
CA HIS A 35 -1.82 -5.66 1.96
C HIS A 35 -3.29 -5.20 2.04
N HIS A 36 -4.08 -5.78 2.94
CA HIS A 36 -5.46 -5.32 3.20
C HIS A 36 -5.52 -3.95 3.87
N LEU A 37 -4.50 -3.58 4.66
CA LEU A 37 -4.41 -2.23 5.23
C LEU A 37 -4.13 -1.20 4.15
N VAL A 38 -3.26 -1.53 3.19
CA VAL A 38 -2.98 -0.68 2.02
C VAL A 38 -4.24 -0.49 1.18
N ASP A 39 -4.97 -1.56 0.86
CA ASP A 39 -6.24 -1.47 0.12
C ASP A 39 -7.29 -0.59 0.83
N ARG A 40 -7.38 -0.69 2.17
CA ARG A 40 -8.33 0.12 2.98
C ARG A 40 -7.92 1.58 3.07
N LEU A 41 -6.62 1.89 3.06
CA LEU A 41 -6.10 3.26 3.06
C LEU A 41 -6.11 3.89 1.67
N HIS A 42 -6.10 3.07 0.62
CA HIS A 42 -6.24 3.49 -0.78
C HIS A 42 -7.70 3.80 -1.16
N ILE A 43 -8.66 3.64 -0.23
CA ILE A 43 -10.00 4.22 -0.36
C ILE A 43 -9.82 5.74 -0.49
N PRO A 44 -10.35 6.39 -1.54
CA PRO A 44 -9.98 7.77 -1.84
C PRO A 44 -10.44 8.68 -0.69
N ILE A 45 -9.48 9.33 -0.04
CA ILE A 45 -9.73 10.54 0.77
C ILE A 45 -10.44 11.62 -0.08
N HIS A 46 -10.48 11.48 -1.42
CA HIS A 46 -11.33 12.28 -2.31
C HIS A 46 -12.84 12.14 -2.06
N ILE A 47 -13.33 11.06 -1.43
CA ILE A 47 -14.77 10.94 -1.11
C ILE A 47 -15.12 11.71 0.18
N TYR A 48 -14.18 11.86 1.12
CA TYR A 48 -14.42 12.57 2.38
C TYR A 48 -14.16 14.08 2.34
N ARG A 49 -13.61 14.63 1.25
CA ARG A 49 -13.47 16.08 1.06
C ARG A 49 -14.68 16.79 0.44
N ASN A 50 -15.77 16.05 0.17
CA ASN A 50 -17.03 16.59 -0.37
C ASN A 50 -18.28 16.24 0.46
N CYS A 51 -18.11 15.88 1.74
CA CYS A 51 -19.22 15.96 2.69
C CYS A 51 -19.03 17.21 3.55
N HIS A 52 -19.82 18.22 3.21
CA HIS A 52 -20.13 19.40 4.01
C HIS A 52 -20.52 19.05 5.45
#